data_AF-A0A552JV44-F1
#
_entry.id   AF-A0A552JV44-F1
#
_cell.length_a   1.000
_cell.length_b   1.000
_cell.length_c   1.000
_cell.angle_alpha   90.00
_cell.angle_beta   90.00
_cell.angle_gamma   90.00
#
_symmetry.space_group_name_H-M   'P 1'
#
loop_
_entity.id
_entity.type
_entity.pdbx_description
1 polymer ?
#
loop_
_entity_poly.entity_id
_entity_poly.type
_entity_poly.pdbx_seq_one_letter_code
_entity_poly.pdbx_strand_id
1 'polypeptide(L)'
;MRKSKLDLAKHLNCYQKKKYNKFLISSLYLTIILGLFYLSYLVYLNLPWSFHLFMRWVTKGGDLDKIPAKFYAELNQLCLRADSAGKVKTRNYTENPEIAESLGTFRCTLVNGGQEWLIEDYKSFNSADEAILGTQLAVFIAEILGTDYSYNIRAYIPNTNYQVTPKTKS
;
A
#
# COMPACT_ATOMS: atom_id res chain seq x y z
N MET A 1 12.68 -66.48 -23.97
CA MET A 1 12.23 -65.18 -24.52
C MET A 1 13.24 -64.09 -24.16
N ARG A 2 14.09 -63.67 -25.11
CA ARG A 2 15.01 -62.52 -24.91
C ARG A 2 14.26 -61.25 -25.34
N LYS A 3 13.74 -60.46 -24.38
CA LYS A 3 13.34 -59.07 -24.67
C LYS A 3 14.58 -58.34 -25.21
N SER A 4 14.49 -57.80 -26.43
CA SER A 4 15.66 -57.23 -27.10
C SER A 4 16.14 -56.01 -26.31
N LYS A 5 17.45 -55.91 -26.07
CA LYS A 5 18.06 -54.74 -25.38
C LYS A 5 17.71 -53.42 -26.08
N LEU A 6 17.43 -53.48 -27.38
CA LEU A 6 16.98 -52.37 -28.21
C LEU A 6 15.62 -51.82 -27.75
N ASP A 7 14.69 -52.70 -27.40
CA ASP A 7 13.34 -52.32 -26.98
C ASP A 7 13.36 -51.65 -25.59
N LEU A 8 14.23 -52.15 -24.70
CA LEU A 8 14.46 -51.55 -23.37
C LEU A 8 15.09 -50.15 -23.48
N ALA A 9 16.08 -49.97 -24.34
CA ALA A 9 16.73 -48.67 -24.55
C ALA A 9 15.75 -47.63 -25.11
N LYS A 10 14.87 -48.03 -26.04
CA LYS A 10 13.83 -47.16 -26.60
C LYS A 10 12.80 -46.75 -25.55
N HIS A 11 12.40 -47.69 -24.68
CA HIS A 11 11.45 -47.43 -23.60
C HIS A 11 12.02 -46.50 -22.52
N LEU A 12 13.28 -46.72 -22.13
CA LEU A 12 14.00 -45.87 -21.16
C LEU A 12 14.19 -44.44 -21.70
N ASN A 13 14.56 -44.30 -22.97
CA ASN A 13 14.75 -42.99 -23.61
C ASN A 13 13.42 -42.22 -23.72
N CYS A 14 12.32 -42.91 -24.04
CA CYS A 14 11.00 -42.29 -24.10
C CYS A 14 10.49 -41.88 -22.70
N TYR A 15 10.75 -42.70 -21.68
CA TYR A 15 10.42 -42.38 -20.29
C TYR A 15 11.25 -41.20 -19.76
N GLN A 16 12.56 -41.17 -19.99
CA GLN A 16 13.42 -40.04 -19.64
C GLN A 16 12.98 -38.76 -20.36
N LYS A 17 12.70 -38.82 -21.66
CA LYS A 17 12.21 -37.67 -22.44
C LYS A 17 10.88 -37.14 -21.91
N LYS A 18 9.95 -38.03 -21.52
CA LYS A 18 8.65 -37.65 -20.94
C LYS A 18 8.79 -37.09 -19.53
N LYS A 19 9.68 -37.63 -18.71
CA LYS A 19 9.99 -37.15 -17.35
C LYS A 19 10.67 -35.78 -17.39
N TYR A 20 11.67 -35.61 -18.26
CA TYR A 20 12.36 -34.33 -18.47
C TYR A 20 11.41 -33.29 -19.04
N ASN A 21 10.59 -33.61 -20.04
CA ASN A 21 9.59 -32.66 -20.55
C ASN A 21 8.60 -32.24 -19.45
N LYS A 22 8.10 -33.17 -18.62
CA LYS A 22 7.17 -32.82 -17.55
C LYS A 22 7.82 -31.92 -16.49
N PHE A 23 9.07 -32.19 -16.11
CA PHE A 23 9.80 -31.37 -15.15
C PHE A 23 10.18 -30.00 -15.73
N LEU A 24 10.63 -29.94 -16.98
CA LEU A 24 10.97 -28.69 -17.67
C LEU A 24 9.72 -27.82 -17.88
N ILE A 25 8.60 -28.41 -18.32
CA ILE A 25 7.34 -27.68 -18.47
C ILE A 25 6.85 -27.19 -17.10
N SER A 26 6.86 -28.03 -16.07
CA SER A 26 6.44 -27.62 -14.72
C SER A 26 7.34 -26.52 -14.12
N SER A 27 8.66 -26.61 -14.34
CA SER A 27 9.62 -25.60 -13.91
C SER A 27 9.40 -24.28 -14.65
N LEU A 28 9.17 -24.34 -15.97
CA LEU A 28 8.88 -23.17 -16.81
C LEU A 28 7.57 -22.49 -16.40
N TYR A 29 6.52 -23.26 -16.10
CA TYR A 29 5.27 -22.68 -15.59
C TYR A 29 5.48 -21.98 -14.24
N LEU A 30 6.24 -22.59 -13.33
CA LEU A 30 6.53 -21.98 -12.03
C LEU A 30 7.33 -20.69 -12.18
N THR A 31 8.34 -20.64 -13.06
CA THR A 31 9.13 -19.42 -13.30
C THR A 31 8.30 -18.32 -13.96
N ILE A 32 7.40 -18.68 -14.89
CA ILE A 32 6.45 -17.72 -15.48
C ILE A 32 5.52 -17.15 -14.41
N ILE A 33 4.94 -18.00 -13.55
CA ILE A 33 4.04 -17.56 -12.47
C ILE A 33 4.78 -16.64 -11.50
N LEU A 34 5.97 -17.04 -11.02
CA LEU A 34 6.78 -16.21 -10.12
C LEU A 34 7.19 -14.89 -10.78
N GLY A 35 7.56 -14.92 -12.06
CA GLY A 35 7.89 -13.72 -12.84
C GLY A 35 6.71 -12.76 -12.94
N LEU A 36 5.51 -13.28 -13.21
CA LEU A 36 4.28 -12.47 -13.25
C LEU A 36 3.93 -11.91 -11.87
N PHE A 37 3.98 -12.72 -10.81
CA PHE A 37 3.75 -12.25 -9.44
C PHE A 37 4.73 -11.15 -9.05
N TYR A 38 6.01 -11.32 -9.37
CA TYR A 38 7.03 -10.32 -9.10
C TYR A 38 6.80 -9.03 -9.89
N LEU A 39 6.46 -9.15 -11.18
CA LEU A 39 6.15 -8.00 -12.02
C LEU A 39 4.90 -7.25 -11.51
N SER A 40 3.83 -7.98 -11.17
CA SER A 40 2.62 -7.42 -10.57
C SER A 40 2.90 -6.75 -9.23
N TYR A 41 3.78 -7.32 -8.41
CA TYR A 41 4.20 -6.72 -7.15
C TYR A 41 5.00 -5.44 -7.35
N LEU A 42 5.93 -5.41 -8.32
CA LEU A 42 6.66 -4.20 -8.68
C LEU A 42 5.74 -3.11 -9.21
N VAL A 43 4.79 -3.46 -10.07
CA VAL A 43 3.77 -2.51 -10.54
C VAL A 43 2.96 -2.00 -9.35
N TYR A 44 2.52 -2.89 -8.46
CA TYR A 44 1.79 -2.51 -7.25
C TYR A 44 2.57 -1.51 -6.39
N LEU A 45 3.87 -1.73 -6.16
CA LEU A 45 4.71 -0.80 -5.38
C LEU A 45 4.89 0.60 -6.00
N ASN A 46 4.65 0.74 -7.31
CA ASN A 46 4.75 2.01 -8.02
C ASN A 46 3.41 2.74 -8.17
N LEU A 47 2.32 2.17 -7.66
CA LEU A 47 1.02 2.81 -7.72
C LEU A 47 0.91 3.96 -6.71
N PRO A 48 0.04 4.95 -6.96
CA PRO A 48 -0.23 6.03 -6.01
C PRO A 48 -0.64 5.47 -4.66
N TRP A 49 -0.24 6.12 -3.57
CA TRP A 49 -0.56 5.70 -2.22
C TRP A 49 -2.07 5.55 -2.00
N SER A 50 -2.89 6.40 -2.62
CA SER A 50 -4.35 6.28 -2.65
C SER A 50 -4.84 4.91 -3.16
N PHE A 51 -4.16 4.31 -4.14
CA PHE A 51 -4.45 2.95 -4.60
C PHE A 51 -4.05 1.88 -3.57
N HIS A 52 -2.95 2.07 -2.85
CA HIS A 52 -2.59 1.16 -1.75
C HIS A 52 -3.63 1.20 -0.63
N LEU A 53 -4.15 2.40 -0.31
CA LEU A 53 -5.25 2.59 0.63
C LEU A 53 -6.51 1.87 0.15
N PHE A 54 -6.87 2.04 -1.12
CA PHE A 54 -7.97 1.33 -1.78
C PHE A 54 -7.84 -0.19 -1.65
N MET A 55 -6.69 -0.76 -2.03
CA MET A 55 -6.48 -2.21 -2.03
C MET A 55 -6.50 -2.79 -0.62
N ARG A 56 -5.93 -2.11 0.38
CA ARG A 56 -6.05 -2.53 1.78
C ARG A 56 -7.51 -2.55 2.21
N TRP A 57 -8.29 -1.57 1.75
CA TRP A 57 -9.71 -1.49 2.08
C TRP A 57 -10.54 -2.60 1.43
N VAL A 58 -10.39 -2.85 0.12
CA VAL A 58 -11.05 -3.95 -0.61
C VAL A 58 -10.74 -5.31 0.03
N THR A 59 -9.52 -5.49 0.53
CA THR A 59 -9.06 -6.73 1.17
C THR A 59 -9.38 -6.80 2.67
N LYS A 60 -10.08 -5.80 3.25
CA LYS A 60 -10.34 -5.68 4.69
C LYS A 60 -9.08 -5.78 5.55
N GLY A 61 -7.96 -5.25 5.06
CA GLY A 61 -6.63 -5.31 5.67
C GLY A 61 -6.44 -4.48 6.94
N GLY A 62 -7.51 -3.94 7.54
CA GLY A 62 -7.48 -3.17 8.79
C GLY A 62 -6.92 -1.75 8.67
N ASP A 63 -6.68 -1.14 9.83
CA ASP A 63 -6.21 0.25 9.98
C ASP A 63 -4.85 0.48 9.33
N LEU A 64 -4.65 1.68 8.79
CA LEU A 64 -3.40 2.08 8.12
C LEU A 64 -2.41 2.70 9.09
N ASP A 65 -1.33 1.97 9.34
CA ASP A 65 -0.29 2.28 10.32
C ASP A 65 0.94 2.99 9.73
N LYS A 66 1.04 3.02 8.38
CA LYS A 66 2.23 3.52 7.68
C LYS A 66 1.87 4.48 6.56
N ILE A 67 2.54 5.63 6.58
CA ILE A 67 2.54 6.63 5.50
C ILE A 67 3.87 6.52 4.74
N PRO A 68 3.89 6.64 3.40
CA PRO A 68 5.13 6.67 2.64
C PRO A 68 6.07 7.81 3.06
N ALA A 69 7.35 7.49 3.25
CA ALA A 69 8.36 8.46 3.69
C ALA A 69 8.50 9.69 2.78
N LYS A 70 8.16 9.56 1.48
CA LYS A 70 8.14 10.67 0.51
C LYS A 70 7.24 11.84 0.96
N PHE A 71 6.23 11.58 1.78
CA PHE A 71 5.29 12.60 2.26
C PHE A 71 5.70 13.23 3.60
N TYR A 72 6.71 12.71 4.29
CA TYR A 72 7.00 13.13 5.67
C TYR A 72 7.32 14.61 5.77
N ALA A 73 8.15 15.15 4.87
CA ALA A 73 8.53 16.56 4.91
C ALA A 73 7.30 17.49 4.76
N GLU A 74 6.41 17.15 3.85
CA GLU A 74 5.21 17.91 3.54
C GLU A 74 4.15 17.78 4.63
N LEU A 75 3.95 16.58 5.17
CA LEU A 75 3.07 16.35 6.31
C LEU A 75 3.56 17.06 7.57
N ASN A 76 4.87 17.16 7.78
CA ASN A 76 5.42 17.97 8.86
C ASN A 76 5.03 19.45 8.69
N GLN A 77 5.17 20.00 7.49
CA GLN A 77 4.75 21.39 7.20
C GLN A 77 3.25 21.60 7.43
N LEU A 78 2.43 20.64 6.98
CA LEU A 78 0.98 20.68 7.16
C LEU A 78 0.59 20.59 8.64
N CYS A 79 1.22 19.71 9.42
CA CYS A 79 0.96 19.58 10.85
C CYS A 79 1.36 20.81 11.65
N LEU A 80 2.40 21.54 11.24
CA LEU A 80 2.77 22.81 11.85
C LEU A 80 1.75 23.92 11.58
N ARG A 81 0.97 23.80 10.50
CA ARG A 81 -0.12 24.72 10.14
C ARG A 81 -1.49 24.24 10.64
N ALA A 82 -1.52 23.18 11.44
CA ALA A 82 -2.76 22.66 11.99
C ALA A 82 -3.47 23.72 12.86
N ASP A 83 -4.80 23.65 12.92
CA ASP A 83 -5.56 24.52 13.80
C ASP A 83 -5.34 24.19 15.29
N SER A 84 -5.97 24.93 16.20
CA SER A 84 -5.84 24.70 17.65
C SER A 84 -6.34 23.33 18.12
N ALA A 85 -7.14 22.62 17.32
CA ALA A 85 -7.56 21.25 17.59
C ALA A 85 -6.62 20.20 16.98
N GLY A 86 -5.56 20.66 16.29
CA GLY A 86 -4.62 19.83 15.54
C GLY A 86 -5.16 19.37 14.19
N LYS A 87 -6.22 19.98 13.65
CA LYS A 87 -6.81 19.57 12.37
C LYS A 87 -6.13 20.27 11.20
N VAL A 88 -5.92 19.51 10.14
CA VAL A 88 -5.41 19.94 8.83
C VAL A 88 -6.47 19.65 7.78
N LYS A 89 -6.80 20.66 6.96
CA LYS A 89 -7.74 20.51 5.84
C LYS A 89 -6.96 20.53 4.54
N THR A 90 -7.01 19.46 3.76
CA THR A 90 -6.26 19.32 2.49
C THR A 90 -7.13 19.47 1.25
N ARG A 91 -8.43 19.73 1.39
CA ARG A 91 -9.37 19.83 0.26
C ARG A 91 -8.94 20.80 -0.84
N ASN A 92 -8.25 21.89 -0.48
CA ASN A 92 -7.75 22.90 -1.43
C ASN A 92 -6.21 22.84 -1.57
N TYR A 93 -5.60 21.73 -1.16
CA TYR A 93 -4.16 21.58 -1.20
C TYR A 93 -3.71 21.13 -2.59
N THR A 94 -2.99 21.99 -3.29
CA THR A 94 -2.57 21.76 -4.69
C THR A 94 -1.10 21.38 -4.83
N GLU A 95 -0.30 21.52 -3.77
CA GLU A 95 1.15 21.26 -3.82
C GLU A 95 1.45 19.77 -4.03
N ASN A 96 0.69 18.91 -3.34
CA ASN A 96 0.75 17.46 -3.54
C ASN A 96 -0.67 16.85 -3.59
N PRO A 97 -1.17 16.57 -4.80
CA PRO A 97 -2.52 16.03 -4.97
C PRO A 97 -2.65 14.63 -4.36
N GLU A 98 -1.57 13.84 -4.32
CA GLU A 98 -1.60 12.48 -3.75
C GLU A 98 -1.89 12.51 -2.24
N ILE A 99 -1.39 13.54 -1.52
CA ILE A 99 -1.73 13.76 -0.11
C ILE A 99 -3.21 14.16 0.02
N ALA A 100 -3.70 15.08 -0.80
CA ALA A 100 -5.10 15.54 -0.75
C ALA A 100 -6.10 14.44 -1.14
N GLU A 101 -5.73 13.56 -2.07
CA GLU A 101 -6.51 12.40 -2.48
C GLU A 101 -6.54 11.30 -1.41
N SER A 102 -5.44 11.14 -0.67
CA SER A 102 -5.27 10.09 0.33
C SER A 102 -5.78 10.49 1.71
N LEU A 103 -5.52 11.73 2.12
CA LEU A 103 -5.86 12.31 3.42
C LEU A 103 -6.76 13.51 3.17
N GLY A 104 -7.97 13.54 3.72
CA GLY A 104 -8.93 14.63 3.46
C GLY A 104 -8.97 15.72 4.52
N THR A 105 -9.34 15.34 5.74
CA THR A 105 -9.21 16.23 6.90
C THR A 105 -8.69 15.36 8.01
N PHE A 106 -7.42 15.54 8.34
CA PHE A 106 -6.72 14.71 9.29
C PHE A 106 -6.30 15.51 10.51
N ARG A 107 -6.02 14.81 11.60
CA ARG A 107 -5.53 15.39 12.85
C ARG A 107 -4.06 15.04 13.02
N CYS A 108 -3.27 16.03 13.43
CA CYS A 108 -1.90 15.88 13.88
C CYS A 108 -1.84 16.03 15.40
N THR A 109 -1.20 15.06 16.06
CA THR A 109 -0.92 15.14 17.50
C THR A 109 0.57 14.88 17.73
N LEU A 110 1.24 15.76 18.50
CA LEU A 110 2.59 15.48 18.96
C LEU A 110 2.56 14.38 20.00
N VAL A 111 3.32 13.32 19.77
CA VAL A 111 3.45 12.17 20.67
C VAL A 111 4.92 11.93 21.00
N ASN A 112 5.20 11.03 21.95
CA ASN A 112 6.56 10.63 22.32
C ASN A 112 7.46 11.83 22.65
N GLY A 113 6.96 12.76 23.47
CA GLY A 113 7.69 13.95 23.88
C GLY A 113 7.98 14.93 22.74
N GLY A 114 7.20 14.86 21.64
CA GLY A 114 7.33 15.73 20.48
C GLY A 114 8.25 15.20 19.37
N GLN A 115 8.75 13.97 19.50
CA GLN A 115 9.61 13.33 18.50
C GLN A 115 8.85 12.88 17.25
N GLU A 116 7.55 12.62 17.38
CA GLU A 116 6.72 12.08 16.32
C GLU A 116 5.39 12.81 16.24
N TRP A 117 4.84 12.85 15.03
CA TRP A 117 3.46 13.21 14.77
C TRP A 117 2.64 11.93 14.62
N LEU A 118 1.56 11.85 15.38
CA LEU A 118 0.47 10.93 15.14
C LEU A 118 -0.52 11.58 14.15
N ILE A 119 -0.67 10.97 12.99
CA ILE A 119 -1.60 11.37 11.93
C ILE A 119 -2.84 10.48 12.02
N GLU A 120 -3.99 11.11 12.21
CA GLU A 120 -5.30 10.43 12.33
C GLU A 120 -6.28 10.96 11.28
N ASP A 121 -6.76 10.10 10.37
CA ASP A 121 -7.87 10.40 9.46
C ASP A 121 -8.91 9.28 9.59
N TYR A 122 -10.02 9.60 10.24
CA TYR A 122 -11.16 8.70 10.36
C TYR A 122 -12.28 9.19 9.45
N LYS A 123 -12.75 8.30 8.57
CA LYS A 123 -13.96 8.54 7.80
C LYS A 123 -14.88 7.35 7.89
N SER A 124 -16.13 7.62 8.25
CA SER A 124 -17.27 6.75 8.04
C SER A 124 -18.31 7.58 7.29
N PHE A 125 -18.89 7.02 6.23
CA PHE A 125 -19.90 7.72 5.46
C PHE A 125 -21.23 7.03 5.66
N ASN A 126 -22.24 7.78 6.09
CA ASN A 126 -23.60 7.24 6.24
C ASN A 126 -24.35 7.24 4.91
N SER A 127 -23.84 7.97 3.90
CA SER A 127 -24.40 8.04 2.55
C SER A 127 -23.32 8.30 1.48
N ALA A 128 -23.64 8.01 0.21
CA ALA A 128 -22.72 8.26 -0.90
C ALA A 128 -22.46 9.76 -1.11
N ASP A 129 -23.46 10.59 -0.82
CA ASP A 129 -23.34 12.05 -0.89
C ASP A 129 -22.35 12.61 0.15
N GLU A 130 -22.20 11.96 1.30
CA GLU A 130 -21.17 12.30 2.29
C GLU A 130 -19.76 11.88 1.82
N ALA A 131 -19.65 10.76 1.11
CA ALA A 131 -18.38 10.30 0.54
C ALA A 131 -17.81 11.27 -0.51
N ILE A 132 -18.71 11.90 -1.30
CA ILE A 132 -18.38 12.96 -2.27
C ILE A 132 -17.71 14.17 -1.61
N LEU A 133 -17.99 14.43 -0.33
CA LEU A 133 -17.41 15.56 0.42
C LEU A 133 -16.05 15.23 1.06
N GLY A 134 -15.62 13.95 1.03
CA GLY A 134 -14.45 13.44 1.72
C GLY A 134 -13.14 13.61 0.96
N THR A 135 -12.81 12.66 0.10
CA THR A 135 -11.60 12.57 -0.74
C THR A 135 -11.98 11.94 -2.07
N GLN A 136 -11.19 12.15 -3.14
CA GLN A 136 -11.45 11.46 -4.42
C GLN A 136 -11.43 9.93 -4.26
N LEU A 137 -10.56 9.41 -3.40
CA LEU A 137 -10.53 7.99 -3.03
C LEU A 137 -11.85 7.52 -2.38
N ALA A 138 -12.43 8.33 -1.50
CA ALA A 138 -13.70 8.04 -0.86
C ALA A 138 -14.85 7.97 -1.89
N VAL A 139 -14.88 8.89 -2.86
CA VAL A 139 -15.87 8.86 -3.95
C VAL A 139 -15.76 7.56 -4.74
N PHE A 140 -14.55 7.23 -5.17
CA PHE A 140 -14.28 6.03 -5.96
C PHE A 140 -14.65 4.74 -5.22
N ILE A 141 -14.34 4.66 -3.92
CA ILE A 141 -14.73 3.53 -3.07
C ILE A 141 -16.26 3.39 -2.98
N ALA A 142 -16.95 4.51 -2.73
CA ALA A 142 -18.40 4.52 -2.57
C ALA A 142 -19.12 4.05 -3.84
N GLU A 143 -18.62 4.43 -5.01
CA GLU A 143 -19.18 4.03 -6.31
C GLU A 143 -19.07 2.53 -6.58
N ILE A 144 -17.96 1.89 -6.19
CA ILE A 144 -17.73 0.47 -6.48
C ILE A 144 -18.36 -0.45 -5.43
N LEU A 145 -18.22 -0.10 -4.15
CA LEU A 145 -18.52 -0.99 -3.04
C LEU A 145 -19.67 -0.52 -2.14
N GLY A 146 -20.29 0.62 -2.44
CA GLY A 146 -21.40 1.18 -1.68
C GLY A 146 -20.95 1.97 -0.45
N THR A 147 -21.89 2.27 0.45
CA THR A 147 -21.69 3.19 1.59
C THR A 147 -21.32 2.50 2.89
N ASP A 148 -21.27 1.16 2.93
CA ASP A 148 -20.87 0.39 4.11
C ASP A 148 -19.34 0.35 4.25
N TYR A 149 -18.73 1.53 4.33
CA TYR A 149 -17.30 1.64 4.52
C TYR A 149 -16.89 2.75 5.49
N SER A 150 -16.02 2.34 6.40
CA SER A 150 -15.26 3.24 7.25
C SER A 150 -13.78 2.90 7.13
N TYR A 151 -12.91 3.91 7.18
CA TYR A 151 -11.48 3.72 7.30
C TYR A 151 -10.91 4.57 8.43
N ASN A 152 -9.88 4.04 9.07
CA ASN A 152 -9.09 4.71 10.08
C ASN A 152 -7.62 4.66 9.67
N ILE A 153 -7.07 5.82 9.30
CA ILE A 153 -5.63 6.01 9.13
C ILE A 153 -5.11 6.46 10.48
N ARG A 154 -4.20 5.70 11.07
CA ARG A 154 -3.53 6.03 12.32
C ARG A 154 -2.05 5.71 12.19
N ALA A 155 -1.28 6.68 11.73
CA ALA A 155 0.11 6.48 11.36
C ALA A 155 1.04 7.43 12.10
N TYR A 156 2.25 6.96 12.37
CA TYR A 156 3.30 7.73 13.02
C TYR A 156 4.29 8.21 11.97
N ILE A 157 4.62 9.50 11.98
CA ILE A 157 5.69 10.08 11.17
C ILE A 157 6.69 10.81 12.07
N PRO A 158 7.99 10.80 11.76
CA PRO A 158 8.98 11.53 12.54
C PRO A 158 8.77 13.04 12.43
N ASN A 159 8.91 13.76 13.55
CA ASN A 159 8.90 15.21 13.59
C ASN A 159 10.28 15.76 13.21
N THR A 160 10.40 16.35 12.02
CA THR A 160 11.69 16.84 11.49
C THR A 160 12.23 18.04 12.28
N ASN A 161 11.39 18.79 13.00
CA ASN A 161 11.86 19.88 13.86
C ASN A 161 12.66 19.39 15.08
N TYR A 162 12.39 18.17 15.57
CA TYR A 162 13.15 17.57 16.67
C TYR A 162 14.58 17.21 16.22
N GLN A 163 14.78 16.91 14.93
CA GLN A 163 16.09 16.54 14.39
C GLN A 163 17.05 17.73 14.25
N VAL A 164 16.57 18.97 14.34
CA VAL A 164 17.40 20.19 14.15
C VAL A 164 18.06 20.67 15.46
N THR A 165 17.70 20.13 16.61
CA THR A 165 18.44 20.37 17.87
C THR A 165 19.47 19.25 18.10
N PRO A 166 20.72 19.36 17.64
CA PRO A 166 21.78 18.62 18.29
C PRO A 166 21.80 19.11 19.73
N LYS A 167 21.68 18.19 20.69
CA LYS A 167 22.05 18.48 22.07
C LYS A 167 23.50 18.93 22.06
N THR A 168 23.74 20.24 22.08
CA THR A 168 25.03 20.78 22.48
C THR A 168 25.21 20.35 23.92
N LYS A 169 25.94 19.25 24.11
CA LYS A 169 26.46 18.88 25.41
C LYS A 169 27.48 19.97 25.76
N SER A 170 27.07 20.87 26.64
CA SER A 170 27.98 21.67 27.45
C SER A 170 28.74 20.78 28.42
#